data_AF-A0A3S4M3K3-F1
#
_entry.id   AF-A0A3S4M3K3-F1
#
_cell.length_a   1.000
_cell.length_b   1.000
_cell.length_c   1.000
_cell.angle_alpha   90.00
_cell.angle_beta   90.00
_cell.angle_gamma   90.00
#
_symmetry.space_group_name_H-M   'P 1'
#
loop_
_entity.id
_entity.type
_entity.pdbx_description
1 polymer ?
#
loop_
_entity_poly.entity_id
_entity_poly.type
_entity_poly.pdbx_seq_one_letter_code
_entity_poly.pdbx_strand_id
1 'polypeptide(L)'
;MEPIDYSRGRNNANSKLAFQQVKETIPKMWEKVLNEVDGKRSTIEIATILRVPIHTISGRFSELKAKHKIYQTSSKKIGSKSYAVYSKTIN
;
A
#
# COMPACT_ATOMS: atom_id res chain seq x y z
N MET A 1 17.56 13.33 -34.51
CA MET A 1 17.00 13.16 -33.16
C MET A 1 16.40 11.77 -33.14
N GLU A 2 17.06 10.81 -32.48
CA GLU A 2 16.56 9.43 -32.47
C GLU A 2 15.36 9.31 -31.52
N PRO A 3 14.35 8.48 -31.83
CA PRO A 3 13.23 8.24 -30.94
C PRO A 3 13.71 7.51 -29.68
N ILE A 4 13.48 8.12 -28.52
CA ILE A 4 13.81 7.53 -27.23
C ILE A 4 12.88 6.33 -27.01
N ASP A 5 13.47 5.14 -27.05
CA ASP A 5 12.80 3.89 -26.72
C ASP A 5 12.54 3.81 -25.20
N TYR A 6 11.28 4.02 -24.80
CA TYR A 6 10.84 3.89 -23.40
C TYR A 6 10.57 2.44 -22.98
N SER A 7 10.86 1.44 -23.82
CA SER A 7 10.59 0.03 -23.57
C SER A 7 11.70 -0.66 -22.77
N ARG A 8 11.91 -0.27 -21.50
CA ARG A 8 12.59 -1.12 -20.52
C ARG A 8 12.19 -0.71 -19.12
N GLY A 9 11.53 -1.64 -18.42
CA GLY A 9 10.82 -1.45 -17.15
C GLY A 9 11.65 -0.94 -15.97
N ARG A 10 11.30 -1.41 -14.76
CA ARG A 10 11.76 -0.97 -13.41
C ARG A 10 13.26 -0.69 -13.17
N ASN A 11 14.14 -0.86 -14.14
CA ASN A 11 15.60 -0.77 -14.03
C ASN A 11 16.23 0.52 -14.62
N ASN A 12 15.49 1.42 -15.27
CA ASN A 12 16.03 2.72 -15.73
C ASN A 12 16.44 3.60 -14.52
N ALA A 13 17.58 4.27 -14.58
CA ALA A 13 18.07 5.22 -13.57
C ALA A 13 17.03 6.31 -13.22
N ASN A 14 16.30 6.83 -14.21
CA ASN A 14 15.22 7.79 -13.99
C ASN A 14 14.04 7.18 -13.23
N SER A 15 13.66 5.93 -13.56
CA SER A 15 12.65 5.18 -12.82
C SER A 15 13.11 4.89 -11.38
N LYS A 16 14.38 4.58 -11.15
CA LYS A 16 14.93 4.36 -9.80
C LYS A 16 14.95 5.64 -8.97
N LEU A 17 15.36 6.77 -9.55
CA LEU A 17 15.34 8.08 -8.91
C LEU A 17 13.91 8.52 -8.54
N ALA A 18 12.96 8.40 -9.46
CA ALA A 18 11.55 8.67 -9.18
C ALA A 18 11.00 7.73 -8.09
N PHE A 19 11.39 6.45 -8.11
CA PHE A 19 11.00 5.49 -7.07
C PHE A 19 11.63 5.79 -5.70
N GLN A 20 12.86 6.30 -5.67
CA GLN A 20 13.58 6.69 -4.44
C GLN A 20 13.01 7.96 -3.81
N GLN A 21 12.75 9.01 -4.60
CA GLN A 21 12.16 10.26 -4.07
C GLN A 21 10.76 10.04 -3.50
N VAL A 22 9.93 9.22 -4.17
CA VAL A 22 8.63 8.81 -3.64
C VAL A 22 8.81 8.03 -2.33
N LYS A 23 9.83 7.17 -2.23
CA LYS A 23 10.14 6.35 -1.03
C LYS A 23 10.42 7.17 0.22
N GLU A 24 10.99 8.36 0.10
CA GLU A 24 11.32 9.23 1.25
C GLU A 24 10.10 9.98 1.81
N THR A 25 9.05 10.20 1.00
CA THR A 25 7.78 10.78 1.48
C THR A 25 6.82 9.71 2.06
N ILE A 26 7.06 8.44 1.72
CA ILE A 26 6.26 7.26 2.10
C ILE A 26 6.32 6.79 3.57
N PRO A 27 7.37 7.02 4.40
CA PRO A 27 7.47 6.39 5.73
C PRO A 27 6.26 6.68 6.61
N LYS A 28 5.76 7.93 6.58
CA LYS A 28 4.58 8.36 7.33
C LYS A 28 3.30 7.61 6.93
N MET A 29 3.21 7.13 5.69
CA MET A 29 2.00 6.44 5.23
C MET A 29 1.90 5.03 5.79
N TRP A 30 3.03 4.34 6.02
CA TRP A 30 3.02 3.02 6.66
C TRP A 30 2.50 3.13 8.09
N GLU A 31 2.96 4.12 8.83
CA GLU A 31 2.54 4.36 10.21
C GLU A 31 1.06 4.72 10.27
N LYS A 32 0.59 5.58 9.37
CA LYS A 32 -0.84 5.92 9.25
C LYS A 32 -1.69 4.69 8.95
N VAL A 33 -1.31 3.89 7.95
CA VAL A 33 -2.02 2.64 7.62
C VAL A 33 -2.00 1.70 8.82
N LEU A 34 -0.85 1.49 9.44
CA LEU A 34 -0.70 0.62 10.60
C LEU A 34 -1.57 1.10 11.77
N ASN A 35 -1.61 2.41 12.04
CA ASN A 35 -2.42 2.98 13.12
C ASN A 35 -3.91 2.66 12.94
N GLU A 36 -4.41 2.74 11.71
CA GLU A 36 -5.81 2.47 11.37
C GLU A 36 -6.17 0.97 11.29
N VAL A 37 -5.19 0.06 11.27
CA VAL A 37 -5.44 -1.39 11.30
C VAL A 37 -5.95 -1.80 12.68
N ASP A 38 -7.19 -2.26 12.74
CA ASP A 38 -7.93 -2.56 13.98
C ASP A 38 -8.61 -3.95 13.99
N GLY A 39 -8.48 -4.74 12.93
CA GLY A 39 -9.13 -6.05 12.79
C GLY A 39 -10.61 -6.01 12.36
N LYS A 40 -11.19 -4.82 12.16
CA LYS A 40 -12.59 -4.62 11.80
C LYS A 40 -12.75 -3.92 10.45
N ARG A 41 -11.93 -2.90 10.22
CA ARG A 41 -11.96 -2.08 8.99
C ARG A 41 -11.25 -2.79 7.85
N SER A 42 -11.89 -2.77 6.69
CA SER A 42 -11.30 -3.25 5.44
C SER A 42 -10.34 -2.24 4.83
N THR A 43 -9.49 -2.69 3.90
CA THR A 43 -8.51 -1.83 3.21
C THR A 43 -9.12 -0.62 2.52
N ILE A 44 -10.35 -0.72 2.00
CA ILE A 44 -11.05 0.41 1.37
C ILE A 44 -11.59 1.41 2.40
N GLU A 45 -12.04 0.92 3.57
CA GLU A 45 -12.49 1.79 4.67
C GLU A 45 -11.30 2.59 5.23
N ILE A 46 -10.15 1.93 5.39
CA ILE A 46 -8.90 2.59 5.79
C ILE A 46 -8.47 3.63 4.74
N ALA A 47 -8.55 3.32 3.45
CA ALA A 47 -8.27 4.28 2.38
C ALA A 47 -9.17 5.52 2.46
N THR A 48 -10.45 5.30 2.77
CA THR A 48 -11.45 6.37 2.92
C THR A 48 -11.16 7.27 4.11
N ILE A 49 -10.81 6.70 5.27
CA ILE A 49 -10.42 7.45 6.48
C ILE A 49 -9.19 8.31 6.21
N LEU A 50 -8.19 7.74 5.54
CA LEU A 50 -6.96 8.42 5.17
C LEU A 50 -7.14 9.42 4.02
N ARG A 51 -8.34 9.50 3.41
CA ARG A 51 -8.68 10.33 2.25
C ARG A 51 -7.72 10.13 1.08
N VAL A 52 -7.33 8.88 0.84
CA VAL A 52 -6.44 8.49 -0.26
C VAL A 52 -7.05 7.37 -1.10
N PRO A 53 -6.73 7.30 -2.40
CA PRO A 53 -7.17 6.18 -3.23
C PRO A 53 -6.57 4.85 -2.75
N ILE A 54 -7.35 3.76 -2.78
CA ILE A 54 -6.86 2.45 -2.30
C ILE A 54 -5.58 1.96 -2.99
N HIS A 55 -5.40 2.28 -4.27
CA HIS A 55 -4.21 1.86 -5.02
C HIS A 55 -2.91 2.50 -4.52
N THR A 56 -2.98 3.61 -3.79
CA THR A 56 -1.78 4.26 -3.22
C THR A 56 -1.32 3.57 -1.93
N ILE A 57 -2.23 2.92 -1.20
CA ILE A 57 -1.94 2.26 0.08
C ILE A 57 -1.96 0.73 0.01
N SER A 58 -2.47 0.13 -1.08
CA SER A 58 -2.55 -1.33 -1.23
C SER A 58 -1.19 -2.02 -1.02
N GLY A 59 -0.12 -1.44 -1.58
CA GLY A 59 1.25 -1.94 -1.39
C GLY A 59 1.72 -1.89 0.06
N ARG A 60 1.21 -0.94 0.87
CA ARG A 60 1.60 -0.76 2.27
C ARG A 60 1.09 -1.91 3.14
N PHE A 61 -0.11 -2.41 2.87
CA PHE A 61 -0.63 -3.60 3.56
C PHE A 61 0.23 -4.84 3.26
N SER A 62 0.62 -5.03 1.99
CA SER A 62 1.51 -6.13 1.59
C SER A 62 2.88 -6.04 2.28
N GLU A 63 3.44 -4.84 2.37
CA GLU A 63 4.71 -4.60 3.03
C GLU A 63 4.63 -4.79 4.56
N LEU A 64 3.57 -4.29 5.21
CA LEU A 64 3.33 -4.50 6.65
C LEU A 64 3.12 -5.98 7.00
N LYS A 65 2.43 -6.72 6.12
CA LYS A 65 2.29 -8.18 6.22
C LYS A 65 3.64 -8.88 6.08
N ALA A 66 4.47 -8.50 5.11
CA ALA A 66 5.82 -9.04 4.95
C ALA A 66 6.71 -8.75 6.17
N LYS A 67 6.56 -7.59 6.81
CA LYS A 67 7.23 -7.24 8.07
C LYS A 67 6.60 -7.86 9.33
N HIS A 68 5.60 -8.73 9.18
CA HIS A 68 4.92 -9.42 10.28
C HIS A 68 4.27 -8.47 11.30
N LYS A 69 3.97 -7.23 10.89
CA LYS A 69 3.31 -6.22 11.73
C LYS A 69 1.79 -6.37 11.74
N ILE A 70 1.24 -6.93 10.66
CA ILE A 70 -0.18 -7.20 10.51
C ILE A 70 -0.39 -8.57 9.86
N TYR A 71 -1.55 -9.17 10.09
CA TYR A 71 -2.00 -10.38 9.43
C TYR A 71 -3.45 -10.21 8.95
N GLN A 72 -3.81 -10.91 7.88
CA GLN A 72 -5.15 -10.84 7.34
C GLN A 72 -6.06 -11.73 8.19
N THR A 73 -7.15 -11.18 8.73
CA THR A 73 -8.14 -11.94 9.51
C THR A 73 -9.30 -12.39 8.66
N SER A 74 -9.78 -11.53 7.78
CA SER A 74 -10.96 -11.81 6.97
C SER A 74 -10.96 -10.97 5.69
N SER A 75 -12.07 -11.01 4.97
CA SER A 75 -12.35 -10.10 3.87
C SER A 75 -13.80 -9.65 3.93
N LYS A 76 -14.03 -8.37 3.61
CA LYS A 76 -15.34 -7.73 3.61
C LYS A 76 -15.76 -7.46 2.17
N LYS A 77 -16.96 -7.91 1.81
CA LYS A 77 -17.53 -7.66 0.48
C LYS A 77 -18.23 -6.30 0.47
N ILE A 78 -17.84 -5.42 -0.45
CA ILE A 78 -18.44 -4.11 -0.66
C ILE A 78 -18.77 -4.00 -2.16
N GLY A 79 -20.05 -4.00 -2.48
CA GLY A 79 -20.54 -4.15 -3.85
C GLY A 79 -20.12 -5.51 -4.46
N SER A 80 -19.53 -5.48 -5.65
CA SER A 80 -19.01 -6.66 -6.34
C SER A 80 -17.58 -7.04 -5.95
N LYS A 81 -16.91 -6.24 -5.10
CA LYS A 81 -15.48 -6.41 -4.76
C LYS A 81 -15.33 -6.89 -3.33
N SER A 82 -14.25 -7.65 -3.08
CA SER A 82 -13.84 -8.08 -1.73
C SER A 82 -12.58 -7.34 -1.31
N TYR A 83 -12.57 -6.86 -0.07
CA TYR A 83 -11.49 -6.08 0.52
C TYR A 83 -10.98 -6.77 1.77
N ALA A 84 -9.66 -6.93 1.88
CA ALA A 84 -9.05 -7.59 3.03
C ALA A 84 -9.27 -6.78 4.32
N VAL A 85 -9.43 -7.50 5.44
CA VAL A 85 -9.42 -6.94 6.79
C VAL A 85 -8.16 -7.47 7.47
N TYR A 86 -7.40 -6.56 8.07
CA TYR A 86 -6.14 -6.89 8.73
C TYR A 86 -6.25 -6.60 10.22
N SER A 87 -5.52 -7.39 11.02
CA SER A 87 -5.27 -7.14 12.44
C SER A 87 -3.79 -6.93 12.68
N LYS A 88 -3.45 -6.16 13.73
CA LYS A 88 -2.07 -6.01 14.20
C LYS A 88 -1.60 -7.32 14.84
N THR A 89 -0.36 -7.70 14.57
CA THR A 89 0.31 -8.78 15.29
C THR A 89 0.59 -8.28 16.71
N ILE A 90 0.16 -9.05 17.72
CA ILE A 90 0.52 -8.81 19.11
C ILE A 90 1.91 -9.42 19.29
N ASN A 91 2.89 -8.59 19.63
CA ASN A 91 4.21 -9.03 20.08
C ASN A 91 4.21 -9.18 21.60
#